data_AF-A0A7C9CJC2-F1
#
_entry.id   AF-A0A7C9CJC2-F1
#
_cell.length_a   1.000
_cell.length_b   1.000
_cell.length_c   1.000
_cell.angle_alpha   90.00
_cell.angle_beta   90.00
_cell.angle_gamma   90.00
#
_symmetry.space_group_name_H-M   'P 1'
#
loop_
_entity.id
_entity.type
_entity.pdbx_description
1 polymer ?
#
loop_
_entity_poly.entity_id
_entity_poly.type
_entity_poly.pdbx_seq_one_letter_code
_entity_poly.pdbx_strand_id
1 'polypeptide(L)'
;MGEYSTDAPLISNDDNAAAFEKKMPILKSTAKWILKGLMWVVFIIWISLMLLYPLEFMNKLLIQYMNTTSGSLFGLTGSILLAFSAPVLIIAFLSVIFLSITGEDEIQQKIALKPKFCLWTFPVLVDGPFGVVSAAEFIGILLVIAFIINGSAA
;
A
#
# COMPACT_ATOMS: atom_id res chain seq x y z
N MET A 1 61.12 33.64 -24.83
CA MET A 1 59.83 33.72 -25.56
C MET A 1 58.93 32.66 -24.98
N GLY A 2 57.98 33.07 -24.15
CA GLY A 2 56.92 32.19 -23.69
C GLY A 2 55.83 32.11 -24.76
N GLU A 3 55.03 31.06 -24.71
CA GLU A 3 53.57 31.21 -24.75
C GLU A 3 52.91 29.91 -24.28
N TYR A 4 51.87 30.15 -23.49
CA TYR A 4 51.23 29.28 -22.53
C TYR A 4 50.08 28.55 -23.21
N SER A 5 50.02 27.23 -23.04
CA SER A 5 48.92 26.39 -23.51
C SER A 5 47.76 26.49 -22.54
N THR A 6 46.69 27.17 -22.93
CA THR A 6 45.30 26.96 -22.47
C THR A 6 44.45 28.00 -23.16
N ASP A 7 43.44 27.57 -23.94
CA ASP A 7 42.15 28.25 -24.06
C ASP A 7 41.22 27.37 -24.92
N ALA A 8 40.69 26.33 -24.29
CA ALA A 8 39.40 25.77 -24.68
C ALA A 8 38.40 26.17 -23.59
N PRO A 9 37.42 27.06 -23.84
CA PRO A 9 36.40 27.37 -22.88
C PRO A 9 35.36 26.25 -22.90
N LEU A 10 35.53 25.24 -22.05
CA LEU A 10 34.51 24.23 -21.78
C LEU A 10 33.58 24.70 -20.66
N ILE A 11 32.80 25.76 -20.89
CA ILE A 11 31.60 26.02 -20.07
C ILE A 11 30.49 26.55 -20.98
N SER A 12 29.44 25.74 -21.12
CA SER A 12 28.03 26.16 -20.98
C SER A 12 27.08 25.06 -21.45
N ASN A 13 26.88 24.04 -20.60
CA ASN A 13 25.63 23.25 -20.60
C ASN A 13 25.37 22.54 -19.26
N ASP A 14 26.05 22.96 -18.19
CA ASP A 14 26.01 22.29 -16.90
C ASP A 14 24.74 22.63 -16.09
N ASP A 15 24.11 23.77 -16.37
CA ASP A 15 22.86 24.19 -15.71
C ASP A 15 21.70 23.22 -16.03
N ASN A 16 21.71 22.65 -17.24
CA ASN A 16 20.71 21.68 -17.68
C ASN A 16 21.02 20.28 -17.14
N ALA A 17 22.29 19.89 -17.09
CA ALA A 17 22.73 18.60 -16.55
C ALA A 17 22.50 18.51 -15.03
N ALA A 18 22.89 19.55 -14.28
CA ALA A 18 22.66 19.65 -12.84
C ALA A 18 21.16 19.77 -12.50
N ALA A 19 20.37 20.47 -13.32
CA ALA A 19 18.91 20.51 -13.15
C ALA A 19 18.25 19.15 -13.45
N PHE A 20 18.73 18.41 -14.45
CA PHE A 20 18.27 17.05 -14.74
C PHE A 20 18.62 16.07 -13.62
N GLU A 21 19.86 16.12 -13.12
CA GLU A 21 20.30 15.29 -11.99
C GLU A 21 19.54 15.61 -10.71
N LYS A 22 19.20 16.87 -10.46
CA LYS A 22 18.41 17.27 -9.28
C LYS A 22 16.91 16.96 -9.43
N LYS A 23 16.36 16.96 -10.65
CA LYS A 23 14.97 16.57 -10.93
C LYS A 23 14.75 15.06 -10.77
N MET A 24 15.74 14.24 -11.09
CA MET A 24 15.67 12.77 -11.03
C MET A 24 15.38 12.19 -9.63
N PRO A 25 16.01 12.64 -8.51
CA PRO A 25 15.68 12.18 -7.17
C PRO A 25 14.32 12.69 -6.68
N ILE A 26 13.92 13.90 -7.08
CA ILE A 26 12.61 14.47 -6.72
C ILE A 26 11.49 13.70 -7.42
N LEU A 27 11.66 13.38 -8.71
CA LEU A 27 10.71 12.55 -9.47
C LEU A 27 10.58 11.14 -8.89
N LYS A 28 11.71 10.51 -8.52
CA LYS A 28 11.69 9.21 -7.83
C LYS A 28 10.96 9.29 -6.50
N SER A 29 11.19 10.33 -5.70
CA SER A 29 10.53 10.52 -4.41
C SER A 29 9.01 10.74 -4.56
N THR A 30 8.59 11.57 -5.51
CA THR A 30 7.16 11.81 -5.80
C THR A 30 6.47 10.56 -6.32
N ALA A 31 7.11 9.82 -7.24
CA ALA A 31 6.58 8.55 -7.75
C ALA A 31 6.41 7.51 -6.64
N LYS A 32 7.39 7.39 -5.72
CA LYS A 32 7.27 6.53 -4.53
C LYS A 32 6.07 6.91 -3.66
N TRP A 33 5.86 8.21 -3.43
CA TRP A 33 4.73 8.70 -2.64
C TRP A 33 3.38 8.41 -3.29
N ILE A 34 3.26 8.68 -4.59
CA ILE A 34 2.03 8.39 -5.37
C ILE A 34 1.74 6.89 -5.34
N LEU A 35 2.75 6.05 -5.56
CA LEU A 35 2.59 4.61 -5.58
C LEU A 35 2.17 4.05 -4.22
N LYS A 36 2.77 4.58 -3.14
CA LYS A 36 2.37 4.25 -1.77
C LYS A 36 0.95 4.71 -1.45
N GLY A 37 0.56 5.90 -1.90
CA GLY A 37 -0.80 6.41 -1.75
C GLY A 37 -1.81 5.54 -2.51
N LEU A 38 -1.49 5.16 -3.75
CA LEU A 38 -2.32 4.30 -4.58
C LEU A 38 -2.53 2.92 -3.94
N MET A 39 -1.47 2.30 -3.41
CA MET A 39 -1.59 1.04 -2.65
C MET A 39 -2.52 1.19 -1.44
N TRP A 40 -2.38 2.28 -0.68
CA TRP A 40 -3.23 2.55 0.49
C TRP A 40 -4.70 2.73 0.10
N VAL A 41 -4.98 3.46 -0.98
CA VAL A 41 -6.34 3.66 -1.49
C VAL A 41 -6.97 2.33 -1.89
N VAL A 42 -6.26 1.51 -2.68
CA VAL A 42 -6.74 0.18 -3.09
C VAL A 42 -6.99 -0.71 -1.87
N PHE A 43 -6.10 -0.66 -0.89
CA PHE A 43 -6.23 -1.44 0.34
C PHE A 43 -7.45 -1.00 1.18
N ILE A 44 -7.66 0.31 1.38
CA ILE A 44 -8.82 0.83 2.11
C ILE A 44 -10.13 0.45 1.40
N ILE A 45 -10.19 0.61 0.07
CA ILE A 45 -11.36 0.23 -0.72
C ILE A 45 -11.65 -1.27 -0.56
N TRP A 46 -10.62 -2.11 -0.60
CA TRP A 46 -10.76 -3.55 -0.44
C TRP A 46 -11.21 -3.96 0.98
N ILE A 47 -10.61 -3.38 2.02
CA ILE A 47 -11.03 -3.61 3.41
C ILE A 47 -12.47 -3.12 3.62
N SER A 48 -12.81 -1.94 3.11
CA SER A 48 -14.17 -1.41 3.16
C SER A 48 -15.14 -2.38 2.47
N LEU A 49 -14.82 -2.88 1.28
CA LEU A 49 -15.63 -3.88 0.57
C LEU A 49 -15.83 -5.15 1.41
N MET A 50 -14.80 -5.63 2.11
CA MET A 50 -14.89 -6.79 2.99
C MET A 50 -15.78 -6.53 4.22
N LEU A 51 -15.64 -5.37 4.86
CA LEU A 51 -16.44 -4.98 6.03
C LEU A 51 -17.88 -4.65 5.67
N LEU A 52 -18.12 -4.11 4.48
CA LEU A 52 -19.44 -3.72 3.99
C LEU A 52 -20.15 -4.86 3.27
N TYR A 53 -19.46 -5.93 2.87
CA TYR A 53 -20.08 -7.13 2.29
C TYR A 53 -21.31 -7.66 3.05
N PRO A 54 -21.31 -7.78 4.40
CA PRO A 54 -22.49 -8.22 5.16
C PRO A 54 -23.65 -7.21 5.15
N LEU A 55 -23.42 -5.95 4.76
CA LEU A 55 -24.46 -4.94 4.73
C LEU A 55 -25.40 -5.19 3.54
N GLU A 56 -26.70 -5.36 3.79
CA GLU A 56 -27.70 -5.73 2.78
C GLU A 56 -27.67 -4.86 1.53
N PHE A 57 -27.48 -3.54 1.71
CA PHE A 57 -27.37 -2.58 0.62
C PHE A 57 -26.18 -2.89 -0.30
N MET A 58 -25.03 -3.20 0.27
CA MET A 58 -23.78 -3.47 -0.45
C MET A 58 -23.79 -4.86 -1.08
N ASN A 59 -24.39 -5.84 -0.41
CA ASN A 59 -24.59 -7.18 -0.96
C ASN A 59 -25.47 -7.12 -2.22
N LYS A 60 -26.58 -6.36 -2.18
CA LYS A 60 -27.46 -6.18 -3.36
C LYS A 60 -26.75 -5.53 -4.54
N LEU A 61 -25.96 -4.48 -4.29
CA LEU A 61 -25.16 -3.82 -5.35
C LEU A 61 -24.10 -4.76 -5.93
N LEU A 62 -23.42 -5.52 -5.07
CA LEU A 62 -22.39 -6.47 -5.50
C LEU A 62 -22.99 -7.61 -6.32
N ILE A 63 -24.11 -8.20 -5.87
CA ILE A 63 -24.82 -9.24 -6.62
C ILE A 63 -25.32 -8.69 -7.97
N GLN A 64 -25.87 -7.48 -8.02
CA GLN A 64 -26.30 -6.87 -9.28
C GLN A 64 -25.14 -6.66 -10.26
N TYR A 65 -24.00 -6.19 -9.76
CA TYR A 65 -22.77 -6.04 -10.54
C TYR A 65 -22.21 -7.39 -11.02
N MET A 66 -22.16 -8.39 -10.13
CA MET A 66 -21.72 -9.75 -10.44
C MET A 66 -22.64 -10.44 -11.44
N ASN A 67 -23.96 -10.22 -11.33
CA ASN A 67 -24.93 -10.81 -12.24
C ASN A 67 -24.85 -10.17 -13.64
N THR A 68 -24.50 -8.89 -13.72
CA THR A 68 -24.17 -8.23 -15.01
C THR A 68 -22.88 -8.79 -15.59
N THR A 69 -21.92 -9.12 -14.73
CA THR A 69 -20.62 -9.70 -15.10
C THR A 69 -20.68 -11.23 -15.27
N SER A 70 -21.82 -11.88 -15.02
CA SER A 70 -21.96 -13.34 -15.04
C SER A 70 -21.80 -13.97 -16.44
N GLY A 71 -21.94 -13.17 -17.50
CA GLY A 71 -21.56 -13.53 -18.87
C GLY A 71 -20.05 -13.52 -19.14
N SER A 72 -19.23 -13.19 -18.14
CA SER A 72 -17.77 -13.28 -18.17
C SER A 72 -17.30 -14.73 -18.29
N LEU A 73 -16.13 -14.92 -18.90
CA LEU A 73 -15.47 -16.23 -19.06
C LEU A 73 -15.25 -16.98 -17.74
N PHE A 74 -15.27 -16.28 -16.60
CA PHE A 74 -15.03 -16.85 -15.27
C PHE A 74 -16.31 -17.29 -14.54
N GLY A 75 -17.49 -17.01 -15.09
CA GLY A 75 -18.78 -17.30 -14.46
C GLY A 75 -18.97 -16.58 -13.11
N LEU A 76 -20.02 -16.94 -12.38
CA LEU A 76 -20.36 -16.32 -11.09
C LEU A 76 -19.27 -16.57 -10.03
N THR A 77 -18.87 -17.82 -9.84
CA THR A 77 -17.88 -18.22 -8.83
C THR A 77 -16.52 -17.59 -9.07
N GLY A 78 -16.06 -17.57 -10.33
CA GLY A 78 -14.79 -16.94 -10.66
C GLY A 78 -14.84 -15.41 -10.53
N SER A 79 -15.98 -14.78 -10.82
CA SER A 79 -16.17 -13.34 -10.58
C SER A 79 -16.12 -12.98 -9.10
N ILE A 80 -16.69 -13.82 -8.23
CA ILE A 80 -16.58 -13.65 -6.77
C ILE A 80 -15.13 -13.76 -6.32
N LEU A 81 -14.42 -14.81 -6.74
CA LEU A 81 -13.01 -14.96 -6.42
C LEU A 81 -12.17 -13.78 -6.92
N LEU A 82 -12.44 -13.29 -8.14
CA LEU A 82 -11.73 -12.16 -8.71
C LEU A 82 -12.05 -10.86 -7.98
N ALA A 83 -13.30 -10.62 -7.56
CA ALA A 83 -13.65 -9.41 -6.80
C ALA A 83 -12.90 -9.32 -5.47
N PHE A 84 -12.69 -10.45 -4.79
CA PHE A 84 -11.96 -10.48 -3.53
C PHE A 84 -10.43 -10.57 -3.71
N SER A 85 -9.95 -11.22 -4.77
CA SER A 85 -8.51 -11.45 -4.99
C SER A 85 -7.83 -10.41 -5.89
N ALA A 86 -8.55 -9.79 -6.83
CA ALA A 86 -7.99 -8.80 -7.75
C ALA A 86 -7.36 -7.60 -7.04
N PRO A 87 -7.96 -7.01 -5.98
CA PRO A 87 -7.31 -5.91 -5.26
C PRO A 87 -5.97 -6.32 -4.64
N VAL A 88 -5.87 -7.55 -4.12
CA VAL A 88 -4.62 -8.10 -3.56
C VAL A 88 -3.58 -8.28 -4.65
N LEU A 89 -3.97 -8.83 -5.82
CA LEU A 89 -3.09 -9.00 -6.97
C LEU A 89 -2.58 -7.66 -7.51
N ILE A 90 -3.44 -6.65 -7.59
CA ILE A 90 -3.07 -5.28 -7.99
C ILE A 90 -2.02 -4.71 -7.03
N ILE A 91 -2.24 -4.84 -5.71
CA ILE A 91 -1.28 -4.38 -4.71
C ILE A 91 0.06 -5.11 -4.85
N ALA A 92 0.04 -6.43 -5.07
CA ALA A 92 1.25 -7.22 -5.27
C ALA A 92 2.05 -6.73 -6.48
N PHE A 93 1.39 -6.48 -7.61
CA PHE A 93 2.04 -5.96 -8.81
C PHE A 93 2.60 -4.54 -8.61
N LEU A 94 1.82 -3.65 -7.99
CA LEU A 94 2.29 -2.32 -7.59
C LEU A 94 3.50 -2.40 -6.66
N SER A 95 3.56 -3.42 -5.78
CA SER A 95 4.64 -3.62 -4.82
C SER A 95 5.96 -3.93 -5.51
N VAL A 96 5.93 -4.76 -6.56
CA VAL A 96 7.12 -5.05 -7.37
C VAL A 96 7.67 -3.78 -8.01
N ILE A 97 6.80 -2.94 -8.59
CA ILE A 97 7.18 -1.65 -9.19
C ILE A 97 7.77 -0.73 -8.11
N PHE A 98 7.14 -0.66 -6.93
CA PHE A 98 7.59 0.17 -5.83
C PHE A 98 8.97 -0.26 -5.33
N LEU A 99 9.20 -1.57 -5.20
CA LEU A 99 10.48 -2.13 -4.78
C LEU A 99 11.58 -1.79 -5.79
N SER A 100 11.29 -1.92 -7.09
CA SER A 100 12.24 -1.59 -8.16
C SER A 100 12.65 -0.11 -8.17
N ILE A 101 11.77 0.81 -7.77
CA ILE A 101 12.07 2.25 -7.68
C ILE A 101 12.77 2.60 -6.36
N THR A 102 12.55 1.81 -5.30
CA THR A 102 13.05 2.10 -3.96
C THR A 102 14.57 1.91 -3.83
N GLY A 103 15.16 0.98 -4.58
CA GLY A 103 16.59 0.70 -4.51
C GLY A 103 16.95 -0.04 -3.22
N GLU A 104 17.90 -0.98 -3.32
CA GLU A 104 18.27 -1.88 -2.21
C GLU A 104 18.89 -1.11 -1.03
N ASP A 105 19.64 -0.06 -1.34
CA ASP A 105 20.40 0.76 -0.40
C ASP A 105 19.50 1.52 0.60
N GLU A 106 18.39 2.11 0.14
CA GLU A 106 17.43 2.80 1.02
C GLU A 106 16.71 1.84 1.97
N ILE A 107 16.47 0.61 1.53
CA ILE A 107 15.78 -0.42 2.32
C ILE A 107 16.70 -0.94 3.40
N GLN A 108 17.94 -1.28 3.07
CA GLN A 108 18.94 -1.71 4.04
C GLN A 108 19.28 -0.60 5.04
N GLN A 109 19.39 0.65 4.58
CA GLN A 109 19.66 1.80 5.46
C GLN A 109 18.50 2.07 6.42
N LYS A 110 17.23 1.93 6.00
CA LYS A 110 16.06 2.02 6.89
C LYS A 110 15.97 0.88 7.90
N ILE A 111 16.43 -0.32 7.52
CA ILE A 111 16.47 -1.49 8.41
C ILE A 111 17.59 -1.33 9.44
N ALA A 112 18.75 -0.79 9.05
CA ALA A 112 19.90 -0.57 9.93
C ALA A 112 19.74 0.64 10.88
N LEU A 113 19.09 1.72 10.44
CA LEU A 113 18.93 2.95 11.24
C LEU A 113 17.78 2.92 12.25
N LYS A 114 16.84 1.96 12.13
CA LYS A 114 15.73 1.85 13.07
C LYS A 114 15.95 0.67 14.01
N PRO A 115 16.43 0.88 15.26
CA PRO A 115 16.10 -0.04 16.33
C PRO A 115 14.57 -0.05 16.42
N LYS A 116 13.95 -1.10 15.88
CA LYS A 116 12.50 -1.27 15.95
C LYS A 116 12.18 -1.41 17.42
N PHE A 117 11.52 -0.41 18.01
CA PHE A 117 10.70 -0.63 19.19
C PHE A 117 9.82 -1.84 18.86
N CYS A 118 10.17 -2.99 19.44
CA CYS A 118 9.36 -4.19 19.33
C CYS A 118 8.06 -3.88 20.05
N LEU A 119 7.00 -3.63 19.29
CA LEU A 119 5.63 -3.61 19.80
C LEU A 119 5.24 -4.97 20.44
N TRP A 120 6.07 -6.01 20.27
CA TRP A 120 6.02 -7.24 21.06
C TRP A 120 6.18 -6.94 22.57
N THR A 121 7.04 -6.01 22.94
CA THR A 121 7.37 -5.70 24.35
C THR A 121 6.63 -4.49 24.92
N PHE A 122 5.63 -3.95 24.24
CA PHE A 122 4.68 -3.03 24.87
C PHE A 122 3.33 -3.73 25.06
N PRO A 123 3.22 -4.64 26.05
CA PRO A 123 1.92 -5.04 26.54
C PRO A 123 1.27 -3.79 27.12
N VAL A 124 0.21 -3.30 26.48
CA VAL A 124 -0.72 -2.41 27.17
C VAL A 124 -1.34 -3.27 28.26
N LEU A 125 -0.81 -3.08 29.47
CA LEU A 125 -1.24 -3.64 30.73
C LEU A 125 -2.74 -3.92 30.76
N VAL A 126 -3.10 -5.20 30.86
CA VAL A 126 -4.09 -5.68 31.81
C VAL A 126 -3.71 -7.11 32.25
N ASP A 127 -3.30 -7.25 33.51
CA ASP A 127 -3.28 -8.54 34.23
C ASP A 127 -4.75 -8.98 34.48
N GLY A 128 -5.45 -9.40 33.42
CA GLY A 128 -6.85 -9.84 33.46
C GLY A 128 -7.02 -11.29 32.98
N PRO A 129 -8.14 -11.96 33.32
CA PRO A 129 -8.35 -13.40 33.10
C PRO A 129 -8.32 -13.86 31.63
N PHE A 130 -8.26 -12.93 30.67
CA PHE A 130 -8.21 -13.19 29.24
C PHE A 130 -6.79 -13.11 28.63
N GLY A 131 -5.75 -12.97 29.46
CA GLY A 131 -4.37 -12.87 28.98
C GLY A 131 -4.13 -11.61 28.16
N VAL A 132 -2.89 -11.38 27.75
CA VAL A 132 -2.43 -10.21 26.98
C VAL A 132 -3.30 -10.02 25.72
N VAL A 133 -4.31 -9.17 25.79
CA VAL A 133 -5.03 -8.67 24.61
C VAL A 133 -4.30 -7.40 24.19
N SER A 134 -3.54 -7.50 23.10
CA SER A 134 -2.95 -6.34 22.43
C SER A 134 -4.05 -5.35 22.03
N ALA A 135 -3.77 -4.04 22.03
CA ALA A 135 -4.72 -3.03 21.56
C ALA A 135 -5.25 -3.33 20.13
N ALA A 136 -4.41 -3.98 19.31
CA ALA A 136 -4.79 -4.46 17.99
C ALA A 136 -5.85 -5.58 18.05
N GLU A 137 -5.71 -6.51 19.00
CA GLU A 137 -6.66 -7.61 19.21
C GLU A 137 -7.99 -7.09 19.77
N PHE A 138 -7.97 -6.08 20.64
CA PHE A 138 -9.19 -5.43 21.12
C PHE A 138 -9.96 -4.72 20.01
N ILE A 139 -9.25 -4.01 19.11
CA ILE A 139 -9.85 -3.45 17.88
C ILE A 139 -10.44 -4.57 17.02
N GLY A 140 -9.72 -5.69 16.87
CA GLY A 140 -10.20 -6.86 16.14
C GLY A 140 -11.50 -7.44 16.71
N ILE A 141 -11.57 -7.60 18.03
CA ILE A 141 -12.75 -8.09 18.74
C ILE A 141 -13.93 -7.13 18.57
N LEU A 142 -13.72 -5.83 18.71
CA LEU A 142 -14.78 -4.83 18.47
C LEU A 142 -15.31 -4.88 17.04
N LEU A 143 -14.43 -5.03 16.04
CA LEU A 143 -14.82 -5.17 14.65
C LEU A 143 -15.60 -6.47 14.41
N VAL A 144 -15.20 -7.59 15.03
CA VAL A 144 -15.92 -8.86 14.95
C VAL A 144 -17.30 -8.76 15.61
N ILE A 145 -17.41 -8.12 16.77
CA ILE A 145 -18.70 -7.89 17.45
C ILE A 145 -19.60 -7.01 16.58
N ALA A 146 -19.08 -5.90 16.04
CA ALA A 146 -19.84 -5.03 15.14
C ALA A 146 -20.28 -5.76 13.86
N PHE A 147 -19.44 -6.65 13.33
CA PHE A 147 -19.76 -7.52 12.20
C PHE A 147 -20.88 -8.50 12.55
N ILE A 148 -20.81 -9.18 13.70
CA ILE A 148 -21.83 -10.13 14.15
C ILE A 148 -23.16 -9.42 14.43
N ILE A 149 -23.15 -8.25 15.06
CA ILE A 149 -24.37 -7.49 15.36
C ILE A 149 -25.05 -7.02 14.07
N ASN A 150 -24.29 -6.47 13.12
CA ASN A 150 -24.86 -6.07 11.82
C ASN A 150 -25.31 -7.27 10.98
N GLY A 151 -24.63 -8.42 11.07
CA GLY A 151 -25.04 -9.66 10.40
C GLY A 151 -26.21 -10.40 11.07
N SER A 152 -26.52 -10.10 12.35
CA SER A 152 -27.61 -10.71 13.12
C SER A 152 -28.89 -9.87 13.15
N ALA A 153 -28.85 -8.65 12.61
CA ALA A 153 -30.01 -7.75 12.50
C ALA A 153 -30.71 -7.82 11.12
N ALA A 154 -30.28 -8.75 10.26
CA ALA A 154 -30.92 -9.16 9.00
C ALA A 154 -31.52 -10.56 9.15
#